data_AF-A0A4R2RNQ3-F1
#
_entry.id   AF-A0A4R2RNQ3-F1
#
_cell.length_a   1.000
_cell.length_b   1.000
_cell.length_c   1.000
_cell.angle_alpha   90.00
_cell.angle_beta   90.00
_cell.angle_gamma   90.00
#
_symmetry.space_group_name_H-M   'P 1'
#
loop_
_entity.id
_entity.type
_entity.pdbx_description
1 polymer ?
#
loop_
_entity_poly.entity_id
_entity_poly.type
_entity_poly.pdbx_seq_one_letter_code
_entity_poly.pdbx_strand_id
1 'polypeptide(L)'
;MPQATSEKQRTNVTLTAANLVAARELGLNVSAISDAALAAAVRKAKADAWAEENAGAIAERRAWIEANGTPLADLRVLKID
;
A
#
# COMPACT_ATOMS: atom_id res chain seq x y z
N MET A 1 -1.51 15.43 -13.26
CA MET A 1 -1.12 14.32 -12.36
C MET A 1 0.20 13.76 -12.87
N PRO A 2 1.21 13.52 -12.03
CA PRO A 2 2.47 12.94 -12.51
C PRO A 2 2.15 11.57 -13.11
N GLN A 3 2.44 11.44 -14.40
CA GLN A 3 2.27 10.21 -15.15
C GLN A 3 3.32 9.23 -14.65
N ALA A 4 2.89 8.17 -13.95
CA ALA A 4 3.79 7.09 -13.59
C ALA A 4 4.23 6.43 -14.90
N THR A 5 5.49 6.63 -15.28
CA THR A 5 6.08 5.85 -16.36
C THR A 5 6.08 4.39 -15.91
N SER A 6 5.38 3.53 -16.64
CA SER A 6 5.34 2.09 -16.36
C SER A 6 6.62 1.36 -16.83
N GLU A 7 7.67 2.12 -17.16
CA GLU A 7 8.88 1.60 -17.74
C GLU A 7 9.80 1.09 -16.63
N LYS A 8 10.26 -0.15 -16.78
CA LYS A 8 11.23 -0.74 -15.86
C LYS A 8 12.57 -0.02 -16.01
N GLN A 9 12.96 0.72 -14.99
CA GLN A 9 14.29 1.30 -14.93
C GLN A 9 15.27 0.29 -14.33
N ARG A 10 16.41 0.07 -14.99
CA ARG A 10 17.50 -0.73 -14.45
C ARG A 10 18.19 0.04 -13.32
N THR A 11 18.24 -0.55 -12.14
CA THR A 11 18.89 -0.01 -10.93
C THR A 11 19.76 -1.09 -10.29
N ASN A 12 20.90 -0.68 -9.72
CA ASN A 12 21.75 -1.56 -8.93
C ASN A 12 21.24 -1.61 -7.48
N VAL A 13 21.10 -2.82 -6.94
CA VAL A 13 20.71 -3.05 -5.53
C VAL A 13 21.74 -3.94 -4.87
N THR A 14 21.98 -3.72 -3.57
CA THR A 14 22.88 -4.56 -2.76
C THR A 14 22.07 -5.64 -2.07
N LEU A 15 22.43 -6.90 -2.29
CA LEU A 15 21.79 -8.07 -1.68
C LEU A 15 22.86 -9.01 -1.13
N THR A 16 22.51 -9.81 -0.12
CA THR A 16 23.42 -10.80 0.45
C THR A 16 23.85 -11.84 -0.60
N ALA A 17 25.16 -12.08 -0.71
CA ALA A 17 25.71 -13.02 -1.68
C ALA A 17 25.12 -14.43 -1.54
N ALA A 18 24.94 -14.91 -0.30
CA ALA A 18 24.31 -16.21 -0.03
C ALA A 18 22.90 -16.32 -0.64
N ASN A 19 22.10 -15.25 -0.57
CA ASN A 19 20.75 -15.24 -1.13
C ASN A 19 20.77 -15.23 -2.67
N LEU A 20 21.73 -14.54 -3.28
CA LEU A 20 21.89 -14.53 -4.75
C LEU A 20 22.31 -15.91 -5.28
N VAL A 21 23.20 -16.61 -4.57
CA VAL A 21 23.60 -17.99 -4.91
C VAL A 21 22.40 -18.92 -4.81
N ALA A 22 21.70 -18.92 -3.67
CA ALA A 22 20.52 -19.75 -3.47
C ALA A 22 19.41 -19.45 -4.48
N ALA A 23 19.15 -18.16 -4.78
CA ALA A 23 18.19 -17.77 -5.79
C ALA A 23 18.53 -18.31 -7.18
N ARG A 24 19.82 -18.32 -7.55
CA ARG A 24 20.28 -18.88 -8.82
C ARG A 24 20.12 -20.40 -8.87
N GLU A 25 20.47 -21.10 -7.81
CA GLU A 25 20.32 -22.56 -7.69
C GLU A 25 18.85 -22.99 -7.78
N LEU A 26 17.95 -22.18 -7.21
CA LEU A 26 16.51 -22.41 -7.19
C LEU A 26 15.76 -21.84 -8.42
N GLY A 27 16.47 -21.21 -9.37
CA GLY A 27 15.85 -20.62 -10.56
C GLY A 27 14.92 -19.43 -10.29
N LEU A 28 15.13 -18.71 -9.18
CA LEU A 28 14.28 -17.58 -8.79
C LEU A 28 14.62 -16.32 -9.60
N ASN A 29 13.57 -15.60 -10.01
CA ASN A 29 13.74 -14.31 -10.67
C ASN A 29 13.90 -13.17 -9.64
N VAL A 30 15.14 -12.89 -9.27
CA VAL A 30 15.49 -11.86 -8.28
C VAL A 30 14.87 -10.50 -8.62
N SER A 31 14.93 -10.09 -9.88
CA SER A 31 14.38 -8.79 -10.30
C SER A 31 12.87 -8.70 -10.10
N ALA A 32 12.12 -9.74 -10.48
CA ALA A 32 10.67 -9.76 -10.29
C ALA A 32 10.27 -9.79 -8.81
N ILE A 33 11.00 -10.55 -8.00
CA ILE A 33 10.77 -10.63 -6.55
C ILE A 33 11.06 -9.28 -5.89
N SER A 34 12.19 -8.66 -6.21
CA SER A 34 12.57 -7.34 -5.69
C SER A 34 11.56 -6.25 -6.08
N ASP A 35 11.11 -6.24 -7.33
CA ASP A 35 10.09 -5.29 -7.82
C ASP A 35 8.76 -5.45 -7.06
N ALA A 36 8.28 -6.69 -6.91
CA ALA A 36 7.04 -6.96 -6.17
C ALA A 36 7.13 -6.56 -4.69
N ALA A 37 8.25 -6.88 -4.04
CA ALA A 37 8.50 -6.52 -2.65
C ALA A 37 8.57 -5.00 -2.46
N LEU A 38 9.29 -4.30 -3.35
CA LEU A 38 9.39 -2.84 -3.33
C LEU A 38 8.03 -2.19 -3.58
N ALA A 39 7.27 -2.68 -4.56
CA ALA A 39 5.92 -2.16 -4.85
C ALA A 39 4.98 -2.31 -3.65
N ALA A 40 5.04 -3.44 -2.93
CA ALA A 40 4.27 -3.64 -1.71
C ALA A 40 4.68 -2.66 -0.60
N ALA A 41 5.99 -2.49 -0.38
CA ALA A 41 6.52 -1.54 0.61
C ALA A 41 6.12 -0.10 0.28
N VAL A 42 6.20 0.31 -0.99
CA VAL A 42 5.80 1.65 -1.45
C VAL A 42 4.31 1.88 -1.24
N ARG A 43 3.45 0.90 -1.58
CA ARG A 43 2.00 1.02 -1.34
C ARG A 43 1.70 1.18 0.14
N LYS A 44 2.35 0.40 1.00
CA LYS A 44 2.21 0.52 2.45
C LYS A 44 2.64 1.89 2.94
N ALA A 45 3.83 2.36 2.57
CA ALA A 45 4.33 3.66 2.98
C ALA A 45 3.42 4.81 2.53
N LYS A 46 2.86 4.73 1.32
CA LYS A 46 1.85 5.70 0.84
C LYS A 46 0.55 5.67 1.64
N ALA A 47 0.06 4.47 1.98
CA ALA A 47 -1.14 4.32 2.78
C ALA A 47 -0.94 4.85 4.20
N ASP A 48 0.21 4.56 4.81
CA ASP A 48 0.59 5.05 6.14
C ASP A 48 0.69 6.58 6.13
N ALA A 49 1.40 7.17 5.16
CA ALA A 49 1.52 8.63 5.02
C ALA A 49 0.16 9.31 4.80
N TRP A 50 -0.72 8.73 3.97
CA TRP A 50 -2.06 9.26 3.77
C TRP A 50 -2.90 9.18 5.05
N ALA A 51 -2.81 8.07 5.80
CA ALA A 51 -3.54 7.90 7.05
C ALA A 51 -3.09 8.92 8.10
N GLU A 52 -1.79 9.21 8.19
CA GLU A 52 -1.24 10.25 9.07
C GLU A 52 -1.73 11.64 8.68
N GLU A 53 -1.62 12.00 7.39
CA GLU A 53 -2.10 13.29 6.86
C GLU A 53 -3.59 13.51 7.13
N ASN A 54 -4.40 12.45 7.02
CA ASN A 54 -5.85 12.53 7.12
C ASN A 54 -6.38 12.15 8.52
N ALA A 55 -5.50 11.88 9.49
CA ALA A 55 -5.89 11.40 10.82
C ALA A 55 -6.85 12.36 11.52
N GLY A 56 -6.60 13.68 11.44
CA GLY A 56 -7.46 14.72 12.01
C GLY A 56 -8.85 14.73 11.39
N ALA A 57 -8.95 14.80 10.06
CA ALA A 57 -10.23 14.79 9.34
C ALA A 57 -11.04 13.51 9.60
N ILE A 58 -10.36 12.36 9.70
CA ILE A 58 -11.01 11.09 10.05
C ILE A 58 -11.54 11.13 11.48
N ALA A 59 -10.76 11.66 12.43
CA ALA A 59 -11.19 11.79 13.83
C ALA A 59 -12.39 12.73 13.98
N GLU A 60 -12.36 13.90 13.33
CA GLU A 60 -13.48 14.84 13.28
C GLU A 60 -14.73 14.19 12.69
N ARG A 61 -14.58 13.46 11.58
CA ARG A 61 -15.69 12.75 10.95
C ARG A 61 -16.27 11.67 11.86
N ARG A 62 -15.42 10.91 12.58
CA ARG A 62 -15.88 9.92 13.56
C ARG A 62 -16.67 10.60 14.68
N ALA A 63 -16.14 11.66 15.29
CA ALA A 63 -16.84 12.40 16.33
C ALA A 63 -18.21 12.93 15.87
N TRP A 64 -18.27 13.44 14.63
CA TRP A 64 -19.54 13.88 14.05
C TRP A 64 -20.53 12.73 13.88
N ILE A 65 -20.09 11.56 13.38
CA ILE A 65 -20.95 10.38 13.21
C ILE A 65 -21.46 9.87 14.56
N GLU A 66 -20.62 9.83 15.59
CA GLU A 66 -21.05 9.41 16.94
C GLU A 66 -22.12 10.36 17.51
N ALA A 67 -22.00 11.66 17.25
CA ALA A 67 -22.95 12.66 17.73
C ALA A 67 -24.26 12.72 16.91
N ASN A 68 -24.22 12.46 15.61
CA ASN A 68 -25.34 12.71 14.68
C ASN A 68 -25.92 11.44 14.05
N GLY A 69 -25.30 10.29 14.29
CA GLY A 69 -25.55 9.04 13.57
C GLY A 69 -24.87 9.00 12.20
N THR A 70 -24.88 7.82 11.59
CA THR A 70 -24.31 7.63 10.26
C THR A 70 -25.21 8.28 9.20
N PRO A 71 -24.68 9.16 8.34
CA PRO A 71 -25.46 9.74 7.24
C PRO A 71 -26.08 8.66 6.36
N LEU A 72 -27.35 8.87 5.98
CA LEU A 72 -28.10 7.99 5.07
C LEU A 72 -28.23 6.54 5.56
N ALA A 73 -28.14 6.30 6.88
CA ALA A 73 -28.27 4.96 7.46
C ALA A 73 -29.59 4.26 7.07
N ASP A 74 -30.66 5.04 6.90
CA ASP A 74 -32.00 4.62 6.47
C ASP A 74 -32.08 4.17 5.01
N LEU A 75 -31.16 4.62 4.16
CA LEU A 75 -31.10 4.26 2.73
C LEU A 75 -30.10 3.13 2.43
N ARG A 76 -29.43 2.58 3.46
CA ARG A 76 -28.39 1.57 3.26
C ARG A 76 -29.00 0.23 2.85
N VAL A 77 -28.79 -0.14 1.58
CA VAL A 77 -29.33 -1.38 0.98
C VAL A 77 -28.58 -2.65 1.41
N LEU A 78 -27.28 -2.54 1.71
CA LEU A 78 -26.51 -3.64 2.28
C LEU A 78 -26.63 -3.59 3.81
N LYS A 79 -27.46 -4.47 4.36
CA LYS A 79 -27.50 -4.73 5.79
C LYS A 79 -26.39 -5.72 6.11
N ILE A 80 -25.43 -5.27 6.91
CA ILE A 80 -24.41 -6.13 7.50
C ILE A 80 -24.93 -6.39 8.90
N ASP A 81 -25.24 -7.67 9.17
CA ASP A 81 -25.69 -8.15 10.48
C ASP A 81 -24.57 -8.10 11.52
#